data_AF-A0A8T7A907-F1
#
_entry.id   AF-A0A8T7A907-F1
#
_cell.length_a   1.000
_cell.length_b   1.000
_cell.length_c   1.000
_cell.angle_alpha   90.00
_cell.angle_beta   90.00
_cell.angle_gamma   90.00
#
_symmetry.space_group_name_H-M   'P 1'
#
loop_
_entity.id
_entity.type
_entity.pdbx_description
1 polymer ?
#
loop_
_entity_poly.entity_id
_entity_poly.type
_entity_poly.pdbx_seq_one_letter_code
_entity_poly.pdbx_strand_id
1 'polypeptide(L)'
;MKTQIRIIKSANAAWLIFFFASSILFSNNLWAKDPARVIAGWVEKVRIDNQDFDVKAKLDTGARTSSINARNIQSFKINGARWV
;
A
#
# COMPACT_ATOMS: atom_id res chain seq x y z
N MET A 1 6.62 0.81 -59.13
CA MET A 1 5.81 1.19 -57.95
C MET A 1 4.93 0.05 -57.41
N LYS A 2 5.41 -1.21 -57.38
CA LYS A 2 4.61 -2.38 -56.92
C LYS A 2 5.28 -3.23 -55.82
N THR A 3 6.53 -2.94 -55.46
CA THR A 3 7.31 -3.75 -54.50
C THR A 3 7.10 -3.30 -53.04
N GLN A 4 6.95 -2.00 -52.79
CA GLN A 4 6.78 -1.45 -51.44
C GLN A 4 5.41 -1.76 -50.80
N ILE A 5 4.37 -2.02 -51.59
CA ILE A 5 3.00 -2.33 -51.09
C ILE A 5 2.88 -3.77 -50.58
N ARG A 6 3.75 -4.68 -51.05
CA ARG A 6 3.67 -6.12 -50.70
C ARG A 6 4.29 -6.41 -49.32
N ILE A 7 5.23 -5.59 -48.86
CA ILE A 7 5.95 -5.76 -47.58
C ILE A 7 5.04 -5.43 -46.39
N ILE A 8 4.05 -4.54 -46.57
CA ILE A 8 3.15 -4.09 -45.49
C ILE A 8 2.04 -5.12 -45.19
N LYS A 9 1.75 -6.06 -46.10
CA LYS A 9 0.66 -7.04 -45.92
C LYS A 9 1.06 -8.33 -45.19
N SER A 10 2.35 -8.67 -45.10
CA SER A 10 2.81 -9.92 -44.47
C SER A 10 3.30 -9.75 -43.02
N ALA A 11 3.50 -8.52 -42.54
CA ALA A 11 4.01 -8.26 -41.19
C ALA A 11 2.90 -8.15 -40.13
N ASN A 12 1.68 -7.78 -40.50
CA ASN A 12 0.65 -7.36 -39.53
C ASN A 12 0.08 -8.51 -38.68
N ALA A 13 0.02 -9.73 -39.21
CA ALA A 13 -0.53 -10.88 -38.48
C ALA A 13 0.41 -11.37 -37.36
N ALA A 14 1.72 -11.35 -37.62
CA ALA A 14 2.72 -11.75 -36.62
C ALA A 14 2.77 -10.77 -35.45
N TRP A 15 2.69 -9.46 -35.73
CA TRP A 15 2.60 -8.43 -34.67
C TRP A 15 1.29 -8.54 -33.88
N LEU A 16 0.15 -8.78 -34.54
CA LEU A 16 -1.13 -8.98 -33.84
C LEU A 16 -1.11 -10.21 -32.93
N ILE A 17 -0.55 -11.33 -33.38
CA ILE A 17 -0.39 -12.55 -32.58
C ILE A 17 0.59 -12.31 -31.42
N PHE A 18 1.67 -11.56 -31.63
CA PHE A 18 2.62 -11.21 -30.59
C PHE A 18 2.00 -10.29 -29.52
N PHE A 19 1.21 -9.28 -29.93
CA PHE A 19 0.45 -8.43 -29.02
C PHE A 19 -0.62 -9.22 -28.25
N PHE A 20 -1.34 -10.14 -28.91
CA PHE A 20 -2.34 -10.98 -28.24
C PHE A 20 -1.72 -12.01 -27.28
N ALA A 21 -0.64 -12.68 -27.69
CA ALA A 21 0.11 -13.62 -26.85
C ALA A 21 0.76 -12.94 -25.64
N SER A 22 1.21 -11.68 -25.78
CA SER A 22 1.77 -10.89 -24.67
C SER A 22 0.73 -10.55 -23.60
N SER A 23 -0.56 -10.43 -23.98
CA SER A 23 -1.65 -10.17 -23.03
C SER A 23 -1.99 -11.38 -22.16
N ILE A 24 -1.76 -12.60 -22.66
CA ILE A 24 -2.02 -13.85 -21.92
C ILE A 24 -0.90 -14.12 -20.90
N LEU A 25 0.34 -13.75 -21.23
CA LEU A 25 1.49 -13.84 -20.33
C LEU A 25 1.51 -12.74 -19.25
N PHE A 26 0.71 -11.68 -19.41
CA PHE A 26 0.47 -10.66 -18.39
C PHE A 26 -0.76 -10.99 -17.52
N SER A 27 -1.00 -12.28 -17.26
CA SER A 27 -1.89 -12.69 -16.17
C SER A 27 -1.20 -12.39 -14.85
N ASN A 28 -1.23 -11.11 -14.46
CA ASN A 28 -0.78 -10.69 -13.15
C ASN A 28 -1.57 -11.46 -12.10
N ASN A 29 -0.86 -11.98 -11.10
CA ASN A 29 -1.41 -12.41 -9.82
C ASN A 29 -2.03 -11.21 -9.09
N LEU A 30 -3.09 -10.61 -9.62
CA LEU A 30 -3.95 -9.65 -8.93
C LEU A 30 -4.93 -10.39 -8.03
N TRP A 31 -4.45 -11.40 -7.32
CA TRP A 31 -5.08 -11.74 -6.06
C TRP A 31 -4.66 -10.62 -5.13
N ALA A 32 -5.55 -9.65 -4.93
CA ALA A 32 -5.42 -8.73 -3.81
C ALA A 32 -5.30 -9.62 -2.56
N LYS A 33 -4.07 -9.76 -2.05
CA LYS A 33 -3.81 -10.45 -0.80
C LYS A 33 -4.56 -9.62 0.23
N ASP A 34 -5.75 -10.09 0.59
CA ASP A 34 -6.52 -9.50 1.68
C ASP A 34 -5.54 -9.40 2.85
N PRO A 35 -5.16 -8.17 3.30
CA PRO A 35 -4.19 -8.04 4.36
C PRO A 35 -4.73 -8.85 5.52
N ALA A 36 -4.05 -9.97 5.82
CA ALA A 36 -4.55 -10.98 6.74
C ALA A 36 -5.07 -10.28 7.99
N ARG A 37 -6.36 -10.50 8.30
CA ARG A 37 -7.01 -9.83 9.42
C ARG A 37 -6.16 -10.01 10.68
N VAL A 38 -5.70 -8.90 11.26
CA VAL A 38 -4.92 -8.94 12.48
C VAL A 38 -5.86 -9.31 13.63
N ILE A 39 -5.63 -10.49 14.22
CA ILE A 39 -6.30 -10.92 15.45
C ILE A 39 -5.35 -10.64 16.61
N ALA A 40 -5.76 -9.73 17.49
CA ALA A 40 -4.99 -9.30 18.64
C ALA A 40 -5.77 -9.54 19.95
N GLY A 41 -5.04 -9.74 21.04
CA GLY A 41 -5.60 -9.77 22.38
C GLY A 41 -6.05 -8.39 22.86
N TRP A 42 -6.79 -8.37 23.96
CA TRP A 42 -7.29 -7.10 24.54
C TRP A 42 -6.18 -6.21 25.12
N VAL A 43 -4.97 -6.75 25.33
CA VAL A 43 -3.74 -6.00 25.66
C VAL A 43 -2.61 -6.49 24.78
N GLU A 44 -1.92 -5.56 24.13
CA GLU A 44 -0.77 -5.83 23.27
C GLU A 44 0.40 -4.89 23.57
N LYS A 45 1.58 -5.23 23.07
CA LYS A 45 2.72 -4.31 23.03
C LYS A 45 2.64 -3.45 21.77
N VAL A 46 2.72 -2.14 21.94
CA VAL A 46 2.76 -1.19 20.83
C VAL A 46 3.98 -0.29 20.95
N ARG A 47 4.47 0.19 19.80
CA ARG A 47 5.56 1.16 19.72
C ARG A 47 5.02 2.47 19.20
N ILE A 48 5.48 3.57 19.78
CA ILE A 48 5.26 4.92 19.25
C ILE A 48 6.45 5.21 18.32
N ASP A 49 6.16 5.69 17.11
CA ASP A 49 7.23 6.00 16.15
C ASP A 49 8.26 6.97 16.76
N ASN A 50 9.53 6.74 16.45
CA ASN A 50 10.68 7.46 17.00
C ASN A 50 10.93 7.25 18.50
N GLN A 51 10.38 6.19 19.10
CA GLN A 51 10.69 5.77 20.47
C GLN A 51 11.30 4.36 20.47
N ASP A 52 12.35 4.17 21.27
CA ASP A 52 13.10 2.90 21.35
C ASP A 52 12.53 1.93 22.39
N PHE A 53 11.29 2.15 22.86
CA PHE A 53 10.65 1.31 23.87
C PHE A 53 9.22 0.94 23.49
N ASP A 54 8.78 -0.20 24.01
CA ASP A 54 7.42 -0.69 23.84
C ASP A 54 6.57 -0.37 25.07
N VAL A 55 5.30 -0.04 24.83
CA VAL A 55 4.30 0.15 25.89
C VAL A 55 3.19 -0.87 25.77
N LYS A 56 2.59 -1.24 26.91
CA LYS A 56 1.37 -2.05 26.91
C LYS A 56 0.18 -1.14 26.59
N ALA A 57 -0.58 -1.48 25.56
CA ALA A 57 -1.80 -0.78 25.18
C ALA A 57 -3.00 -1.72 25.23
N LYS A 58 -4.14 -1.18 25.66
CA LYS A 58 -5.42 -1.89 25.68
C LYS A 58 -6.17 -1.62 24.37
N LEU A 59 -6.68 -2.66 23.72
CA LEU A 59 -7.62 -2.56 22.60
C LEU A 59 -9.04 -2.43 23.17
N ASP A 60 -9.46 -1.20 23.46
CA ASP A 60 -10.74 -0.90 24.08
C ASP A 60 -11.82 -0.61 23.03
N THR A 61 -12.61 -1.62 22.66
CA THR A 61 -13.72 -1.45 21.70
C THR A 61 -14.85 -0.55 22.22
N GLY A 62 -14.88 -0.26 23.53
CA GLY A 62 -15.83 0.68 24.13
C GLY A 62 -15.40 2.15 24.02
N ALA A 63 -14.17 2.43 23.62
CA ALA A 63 -13.65 3.79 23.51
C ALA A 63 -13.74 4.32 22.06
N ARG A 64 -14.28 5.53 21.88
CA ARG A 64 -14.31 6.20 20.57
C ARG A 64 -12.94 6.76 20.17
N THR A 65 -12.13 7.13 21.15
CA THR A 65 -10.83 7.79 20.95
C THR A 65 -9.75 7.05 21.70
N SER A 66 -8.55 7.02 21.15
CA SER A 66 -7.36 6.57 21.86
C SER A 66 -6.95 7.60 22.94
N SER A 67 -6.34 7.12 24.02
CA SER A 67 -5.83 7.96 25.09
C SER A 67 -4.48 7.44 25.57
N ILE A 68 -3.55 8.35 25.89
CA ILE A 68 -2.25 8.03 26.48
C ILE A 68 -2.02 8.90 27.70
N ASN A 69 -1.43 8.33 28.75
CA ASN A 69 -0.99 9.10 29.90
C ASN A 69 0.30 9.87 29.54
N ALA A 70 0.21 11.19 29.46
CA ALA A 70 1.33 12.07 29.17
C ALA A 70 1.45 13.14 30.26
N ARG A 71 2.69 13.44 30.67
CA ARG A 71 3.00 14.46 31.68
C ARG A 71 3.90 15.52 31.06
N ASN A 72 3.88 16.73 31.62
CA ASN A 72 4.72 17.86 31.22
C ASN A 72 4.56 18.24 29.73
N ILE A 73 3.32 18.22 29.23
CA ILE A 73 3.00 18.56 27.83
C ILE A 73 3.35 20.03 27.57
N GLN A 74 4.12 20.30 26.52
CA GLN A 74 4.51 21.64 26.11
C GLN A 74 4.01 21.92 24.69
N SER A 75 3.43 23.09 24.48
CA SER A 75 3.03 23.50 23.13
C SER A 75 4.18 24.17 22.38
N PHE A 76 4.35 23.82 21.11
CA PHE A 76 5.38 24.41 20.25
C PHE A 76 4.87 24.56 18.81
N LYS A 77 5.71 25.11 17.92
CA LYS A 77 5.39 25.25 16.50
C LYS A 77 6.39 24.50 15.62
N ILE A 78 5.88 23.71 14.68
CA ILE A 78 6.67 23.10 13.60
C ILE A 78 6.11 23.62 12.28
N ASN A 79 6.94 24.24 11.46
CA ASN A 79 6.54 24.82 10.16
C ASN A 79 5.30 25.74 10.26
N GLY A 80 5.21 26.52 11.35
CA GLY A 80 4.09 27.43 11.62
C GLY A 80 2.83 26.78 12.19
N ALA A 81 2.69 25.45 12.15
CA ALA A 81 1.57 24.72 12.75
C ALA A 81 1.79 24.53 14.27
N ARG A 82 0.70 24.44 15.05
CA ARG A 82 0.75 24.20 16.50
C ARG A 82 0.84 22.70 16.80
N TRP A 83 1.75 22.34 17.69
CA TRP A 83 2.02 20.96 18.12
C TRP A 83 2.07 20.85 19.64
N VAL A 84 1.95 19.60 20.11
CA VAL A 84 2.26 19.10 21.45
C VAL A 84 2.97 17.76 21.34
#